data_AF-A0A813IRS7-F1
#
_entry.id   AF-A0A813IRS7-F1
#
_cell.length_a   1.000
_cell.length_b   1.000
_cell.length_c   1.000
_cell.angle_alpha   90.00
_cell.angle_beta   90.00
_cell.angle_gamma   90.00
#
_symmetry.space_group_name_H-M   'P 1'
#
loop_
_entity.id
_entity.type
_entity.pdbx_description
1 polymer ?
#
loop_
_entity_poly.entity_id
_entity_poly.type
_entity_poly.pdbx_seq_one_letter_code
_entity_poly.pdbx_strand_id
1 'polypeptide(L)'
;MEREETPMAEMFALFPHESAVVMQRGIELGIVCSCFLVAHCFMLVYMFWESESPTDSVLRALCLARIVCAVPRPYFWFRTRRLFVEARYQPTPQLVTNRLLDIYAHPFGLERGLLLFYYGWLAIITAVVCLVRLQTLETAFAQNLWKHCLLNFFSIVLHRILCVLLFYYLMQSDFKRGIPLEMLEKYTKLLV
;
A
#
# COMPACT_ATOMS: atom_id res chain seq x y z
N MET A 1 25.14 17.99 -1.40
CA MET A 1 24.15 17.01 -1.87
C MET A 1 22.80 17.67 -1.71
N GLU A 2 22.33 18.35 -2.76
CA GLU A 2 21.02 19.00 -2.75
C GLU A 2 19.96 17.90 -2.60
N ARG A 3 19.25 17.88 -1.46
CA ARG A 3 18.05 17.06 -1.34
C ARG A 3 17.06 17.67 -2.32
N GLU A 4 16.74 16.98 -3.42
CA GLU A 4 15.57 17.30 -4.21
C GLU A 4 14.38 17.43 -3.24
N GLU A 5 13.86 18.65 -3.13
CA GLU A 5 12.72 19.00 -2.28
C GLU A 5 11.46 18.37 -2.87
N THR A 6 11.34 17.05 -2.69
CA THR A 6 10.10 16.37 -3.03
C THR A 6 9.01 16.85 -2.07
N PRO A 7 7.76 17.05 -2.53
CA PRO A 7 6.65 17.45 -1.65
C PRO A 7 6.46 16.52 -0.44
N MET A 8 6.86 15.25 -0.59
CA MET A 8 6.87 14.27 0.49
C MET A 8 7.94 14.56 1.55
N ALA A 9 9.13 15.02 1.14
CA ALA A 9 10.19 15.41 2.07
C ALA A 9 9.80 16.65 2.89
N GLU A 10 9.13 17.61 2.25
CA GLU A 10 8.56 18.78 2.94
C GLU A 10 7.47 18.37 3.94
N MET A 11 6.55 17.50 3.53
CA MET A 11 5.51 16.95 4.41
C MET A 11 6.10 16.21 5.63
N PHE A 12 7.15 15.41 5.43
CA PHE A 12 7.83 14.70 6.52
C PHE A 12 8.59 15.64 7.46
N ALA A 13 9.04 16.80 6.98
CA ALA A 13 9.68 17.81 7.82
C ALA A 13 8.64 18.58 8.66
N LEU A 14 7.48 18.90 8.07
CA LEU A 14 6.40 19.64 8.73
C LEU A 14 5.64 18.79 9.76
N PHE A 15 5.34 17.52 9.43
CA PHE A 15 4.49 16.64 10.24
C PHE A 15 5.09 15.22 10.36
N PRO A 16 6.24 15.05 11.02
CA PRO A 16 6.97 13.77 11.04
C PRO A 16 6.22 12.63 11.73
N HIS A 17 5.67 12.89 12.92
CA HIS A 17 4.99 11.84 13.70
C HIS A 17 3.66 11.45 13.07
N GLU A 18 2.89 12.43 12.59
CA GLU A 18 1.63 12.22 11.87
C GLU A 18 1.88 11.44 10.58
N SER A 19 2.91 11.82 9.80
CA SER A 19 3.31 11.11 8.59
C SER A 19 3.72 9.66 8.89
N ALA A 20 4.50 9.42 9.94
CA ALA A 20 4.88 8.07 10.34
C ALA A 20 3.66 7.19 10.68
N VAL A 21 2.68 7.75 11.43
CA VAL A 21 1.45 7.04 11.78
C VAL A 21 0.60 6.75 10.53
N VAL A 22 0.42 7.74 9.65
CA VAL A 22 -0.36 7.57 8.42
C VAL A 22 0.28 6.54 7.50
N MET A 23 1.59 6.57 7.30
CA MET A 23 2.29 5.57 6.48
C MET A 23 2.18 4.17 7.08
N GLN A 24 2.33 4.02 8.41
CA GLN A 24 2.14 2.74 9.09
C GLN A 24 0.73 2.20 8.89
N ARG A 25 -0.30 3.00 9.18
CA ARG A 25 -1.71 2.60 9.04
C ARG A 25 -2.12 2.38 7.60
N GLY A 26 -1.54 3.15 6.67
CA GLY A 26 -1.69 2.95 5.25
C GLY A 26 -1.21 1.56 4.84
N ILE A 27 -0.01 1.16 5.26
CA ILE A 27 0.48 -0.19 4.96
C ILE A 27 -0.44 -1.26 5.55
N GLU A 28 -0.85 -1.13 6.82
CA GLU A 28 -1.77 -2.08 7.46
C GLU A 28 -3.10 -2.22 6.70
N LEU A 29 -3.70 -1.11 6.31
CA LEU A 29 -4.92 -1.11 5.49
C LEU A 29 -4.67 -1.74 4.11
N GLY A 30 -3.54 -1.41 3.48
CA GLY A 30 -3.14 -1.95 2.19
C GLY A 30 -2.94 -3.47 2.21
N ILE A 31 -2.38 -4.01 3.30
CA ILE A 31 -2.25 -5.46 3.53
C ILE A 31 -3.63 -6.11 3.55
N VAL A 32 -4.55 -5.59 4.38
CA VAL A 32 -5.89 -6.14 4.53
C VAL A 32 -6.64 -6.14 3.19
N CYS A 33 -6.68 -4.99 2.50
CA CYS A 33 -7.29 -4.87 1.19
C CYS A 33 -6.65 -5.83 0.17
N SER A 34 -5.33 -5.93 0.15
CA SER A 34 -4.61 -6.82 -0.77
C SER A 34 -4.94 -8.29 -0.51
N CYS A 35 -5.03 -8.72 0.74
CA CYS A 35 -5.42 -10.08 1.11
C CYS A 35 -6.83 -10.42 0.61
N PHE A 36 -7.81 -9.53 0.82
CA PHE A 36 -9.17 -9.73 0.31
C PHE A 36 -9.21 -9.81 -1.22
N LEU A 37 -8.48 -8.94 -1.91
CA LEU A 37 -8.44 -8.93 -3.37
C LEU A 37 -7.75 -10.17 -3.94
N VAL A 38 -6.67 -10.65 -3.32
CA VAL A 38 -6.00 -11.89 -3.74
C VAL A 38 -6.90 -13.10 -3.47
N ALA A 39 -7.57 -13.16 -2.33
CA ALA A 39 -8.53 -14.22 -2.01
C ALA A 39 -9.70 -14.23 -3.00
N HIS A 40 -10.25 -13.06 -3.34
CA HIS A 40 -11.29 -12.95 -4.37
C HIS A 40 -10.79 -13.39 -5.75
N CYS A 41 -9.53 -13.05 -6.11
CA CYS A 41 -8.93 -13.51 -7.35
C CYS A 41 -8.77 -15.05 -7.38
N PHE A 42 -8.33 -15.65 -6.27
CA PHE A 42 -8.27 -17.10 -6.12
C PHE A 42 -9.66 -17.75 -6.24
N MET A 43 -10.68 -17.20 -5.58
CA MET A 43 -12.06 -17.66 -5.68
C MET A 43 -12.57 -17.64 -7.13
N LEU A 44 -12.28 -16.57 -7.89
CA LEU A 44 -12.66 -16.50 -9.30
C LEU A 44 -11.97 -17.58 -10.14
N VAL A 45 -10.68 -17.84 -9.92
CA VAL A 45 -9.95 -18.91 -10.62
C VAL A 45 -10.55 -20.27 -10.30
N TYR A 46 -10.90 -20.52 -9.04
CA TYR A 46 -11.51 -21.76 -8.60
C TYR A 46 -12.91 -21.97 -9.20
N MET A 47 -13.77 -20.95 -9.16
CA MET A 47 -15.14 -21.02 -9.69
C MET A 47 -15.19 -21.25 -11.20
N PHE A 48 -14.22 -20.71 -11.96
CA PHE A 48 -14.18 -20.80 -13.42
C PHE A 48 -13.05 -21.72 -13.92
N TRP A 49 -12.65 -22.71 -13.11
CA TRP A 49 -11.56 -23.64 -13.44
C TRP A 49 -11.90 -24.56 -14.62
N GLU A 50 -13.15 -25.00 -14.73
CA GLU A 50 -13.59 -25.94 -15.77
C GLU A 50 -14.01 -25.25 -17.08
N SER A 51 -13.96 -23.90 -17.16
CA SER A 51 -14.33 -23.23 -18.40
C SER A 51 -13.34 -23.60 -19.53
N GLU A 52 -13.89 -24.10 -20.64
CA GLU A 52 -13.15 -24.56 -21.82
C GLU A 52 -12.87 -23.45 -22.84
N SER A 53 -13.36 -22.23 -22.61
CA SER A 53 -13.15 -21.12 -23.54
C SER A 53 -11.65 -20.76 -23.63
N PRO A 54 -11.09 -20.59 -24.86
CA PRO A 54 -9.69 -20.20 -25.03
C PRO A 54 -9.40 -18.83 -24.39
N THR A 55 -10.36 -17.91 -24.42
CA THR A 55 -10.26 -16.61 -23.75
C THR A 55 -10.16 -16.76 -22.25
N ASP A 56 -10.94 -17.66 -21.66
CA ASP A 56 -10.95 -17.89 -20.21
C ASP A 56 -9.64 -18.53 -19.75
N SER A 57 -8.97 -19.32 -20.60
CA SER A 57 -7.65 -19.89 -20.32
C SER A 57 -6.58 -18.81 -20.17
N VAL A 58 -6.59 -17.78 -21.04
CA VAL A 58 -5.67 -16.62 -20.95
C VAL A 58 -5.96 -15.81 -19.68
N LEU A 59 -7.23 -15.52 -19.40
CA LEU A 59 -7.63 -14.78 -18.19
C LEU A 59 -7.24 -15.53 -16.91
N ARG A 60 -7.37 -16.87 -16.91
CA ARG A 60 -6.97 -17.74 -15.80
C ARG A 60 -5.46 -17.72 -15.58
N ALA A 61 -4.67 -17.82 -16.65
CA ALA A 61 -3.22 -17.72 -16.57
C ALA A 61 -2.77 -16.38 -15.96
N LEU A 62 -3.39 -15.26 -16.38
CA LEU A 62 -3.12 -13.95 -15.80
C LEU A 62 -3.49 -13.88 -14.31
N CYS A 63 -4.63 -14.46 -13.90
CA CYS A 63 -5.02 -14.49 -12.49
C CYS A 63 -4.08 -15.37 -11.64
N LEU A 64 -3.65 -16.52 -12.16
CA LEU A 64 -2.67 -17.39 -11.50
C LEU A 64 -1.32 -16.68 -11.34
N ALA A 65 -0.84 -15.97 -12.37
CA ALA A 65 0.37 -15.17 -12.28
C ALA A 65 0.28 -14.13 -11.15
N ARG A 66 -0.87 -13.46 -10.99
CA ARG A 66 -1.11 -12.55 -9.87
C ARG A 66 -1.01 -13.25 -8.51
N ILE A 67 -1.62 -14.42 -8.36
CA ILE A 67 -1.63 -15.17 -7.10
C ILE A 67 -0.20 -15.60 -6.73
N VAL A 68 0.57 -16.13 -7.68
CA VAL A 68 1.96 -16.52 -7.47
C VAL A 68 2.82 -15.32 -7.07
N CYS A 69 2.69 -14.18 -7.77
CA CYS A 69 3.39 -12.95 -7.43
C CYS A 69 2.90 -12.27 -6.14
N ALA A 70 1.79 -12.73 -5.54
CA ALA A 70 1.32 -12.25 -4.25
C ALA A 70 2.02 -12.95 -3.07
N VAL A 71 2.50 -14.19 -3.25
CA VAL A 71 3.16 -15.01 -2.21
C VAL A 71 4.35 -14.31 -1.53
N PRO A 72 5.29 -13.64 -2.23
CA PRO A 72 6.41 -12.99 -1.55
C PRO A 72 6.02 -11.70 -0.83
N ARG A 73 4.83 -11.12 -1.07
CA ARG A 73 4.44 -9.80 -0.56
C ARG A 73 4.27 -9.70 0.95
N PRO A 74 3.68 -10.68 1.67
CA PRO A 74 3.56 -10.62 3.12
C PRO A 74 4.89 -10.37 3.83
N TYR A 75 5.98 -11.00 3.37
CA TYR A 75 7.31 -10.76 3.94
C TYR A 75 7.72 -9.29 3.85
N PHE A 76 7.58 -8.68 2.67
CA PHE A 76 7.88 -7.26 2.47
C PHE A 76 6.96 -6.37 3.29
N TRP A 77 5.66 -6.67 3.34
CA TRP A 77 4.70 -5.90 4.13
C TRP A 77 5.05 -5.86 5.63
N PHE A 78 5.35 -7.01 6.24
CA PHE A 78 5.73 -7.06 7.65
C PHE A 78 7.04 -6.32 7.91
N ARG A 79 8.00 -6.43 7.00
CA ARG A 79 9.27 -5.70 7.08
C ARG A 79 9.07 -4.19 6.99
N THR A 80 8.37 -3.71 5.98
CA THR A 80 8.11 -2.28 5.79
C THR A 80 7.30 -1.72 6.96
N ARG A 81 6.29 -2.46 7.43
CA ARG A 81 5.56 -2.10 8.66
C ARG A 81 6.50 -1.93 9.86
N ARG A 82 7.42 -2.88 10.07
CA ARG A 82 8.39 -2.81 11.16
C ARG A 82 9.26 -1.55 11.07
N LEU A 83 9.74 -1.18 9.87
CA LEU A 83 10.52 0.05 9.66
C LEU A 83 9.73 1.31 10.04
N PHE A 84 8.45 1.41 9.67
CA PHE A 84 7.61 2.56 10.06
C PHE A 84 7.32 2.59 11.56
N VAL A 85 7.16 1.42 12.20
CA VAL A 85 7.03 1.32 13.66
C VAL A 85 8.32 1.81 14.34
N GLU A 86 9.49 1.38 13.89
CA GLU A 86 10.79 1.83 14.40
C GLU A 86 11.03 3.33 14.17
N ALA A 87 10.59 3.88 13.03
CA ALA A 87 10.66 5.31 12.75
C ALA A 87 9.80 6.13 13.71
N ARG A 88 8.60 5.64 14.06
CA ARG A 88 7.69 6.31 14.99
C ARG A 88 8.23 6.40 16.43
N TYR A 89 8.99 5.40 16.88
CA TYR A 89 9.55 5.36 18.23
C TYR A 89 10.85 6.16 18.39
N GLN A 90 11.27 6.92 17.37
CA GLN A 90 12.42 7.81 17.51
C GLN A 90 12.10 8.96 18.48
N PRO A 91 13.07 9.39 19.31
CA PRO A 91 12.83 10.32 20.41
C PRO A 91 12.62 11.77 19.94
N THR A 92 13.15 12.14 18.77
CA THR A 92 13.06 13.50 18.24
C THR A 92 12.42 13.54 16.85
N PRO A 93 11.64 14.58 16.54
CA PRO A 93 11.00 14.75 15.23
C PRO A 93 11.99 14.68 14.06
N GLN A 94 13.20 15.23 14.22
CA GLN A 94 14.23 15.23 13.16
C GLN A 94 14.73 13.82 12.84
N LEU A 95 14.87 12.97 13.86
CA LEU A 95 15.25 11.56 13.66
C LEU A 95 14.13 10.78 12.97
N VAL A 96 12.87 11.08 13.30
CA VAL A 96 11.70 10.50 12.60
C VAL A 96 11.75 10.90 11.11
N THR A 97 11.87 12.19 10.78
CA THR A 97 11.96 12.68 9.39
C THR A 97 13.10 12.00 8.64
N ASN A 98 14.30 11.94 9.20
CA ASN A 98 15.45 11.31 8.56
C ASN A 98 15.22 9.81 8.31
N ARG A 99 14.61 9.10 9.27
CA ARG A 99 14.25 7.68 9.09
C ARG A 99 13.17 7.48 8.03
N LEU A 100 12.15 8.34 7.98
CA LEU A 100 11.10 8.28 6.96
C LEU A 100 11.68 8.51 5.56
N LEU A 101 12.58 9.48 5.41
CA LEU A 101 13.29 9.75 4.16
C LEU A 101 14.17 8.56 3.74
N ASP A 102 14.88 7.94 4.68
CA ASP A 102 15.72 6.78 4.41
C ASP A 102 14.90 5.57 3.92
N ILE A 103 13.75 5.31 4.56
CA ILE A 103 12.80 4.28 4.13
C ILE A 103 12.30 4.55 2.71
N TYR A 104 12.06 5.82 2.35
CA TYR A 104 11.58 6.22 1.03
C TYR A 104 12.66 6.21 -0.06
N ALA A 105 13.92 6.51 0.31
CA ALA A 105 15.04 6.61 -0.61
C ALA A 105 15.57 5.23 -1.03
N HIS A 106 15.40 4.20 -0.20
CA HIS A 106 15.93 2.85 -0.43
C HIS A 106 14.83 1.78 -0.60
N PRO A 107 13.93 1.89 -1.60
CA PRO A 107 13.02 0.79 -1.89
C PRO A 107 13.82 -0.39 -2.42
N PHE A 108 13.59 -1.58 -1.85
CA PHE A 108 14.27 -2.80 -2.31
C PHE A 108 13.92 -3.09 -3.77
N GLY A 109 14.91 -3.48 -4.58
CA GLY A 109 14.70 -3.74 -6.01
C GLY A 109 13.58 -4.74 -6.30
N LEU A 110 13.46 -5.79 -5.48
CA LEU A 110 12.39 -6.79 -5.59
C LEU A 110 11.01 -6.20 -5.27
N GLU A 111 10.90 -5.33 -4.26
CA GLU A 111 9.64 -4.66 -3.91
C GLU A 111 9.18 -3.75 -5.05
N ARG A 112 10.11 -2.98 -5.64
CA ARG A 112 9.85 -2.16 -6.81
C ARG A 112 9.42 -2.98 -8.02
N GLY A 113 10.06 -4.13 -8.25
CA GLY A 113 9.68 -5.08 -9.30
C GLY A 113 8.28 -5.67 -9.10
N LEU A 114 7.93 -6.10 -7.89
CA LEU A 114 6.61 -6.62 -7.56
C LEU A 114 5.51 -5.55 -7.68
N LEU A 115 5.83 -4.31 -7.35
CA LEU A 115 4.92 -3.17 -7.51
C LEU A 115 4.71 -2.84 -9.00
N LEU A 116 5.77 -2.79 -9.78
CA LEU A 116 5.69 -2.60 -11.24
C LEU A 116 4.88 -3.71 -11.89
N PHE A 117 5.14 -4.97 -11.51
CA PHE A 117 4.37 -6.12 -11.97
C PHE A 117 2.89 -5.99 -11.60
N TYR A 118 2.56 -5.55 -10.38
CA TYR A 118 1.18 -5.34 -9.97
C TYR A 118 0.44 -4.34 -10.85
N TYR A 119 1.00 -3.16 -11.02
CA TYR A 119 0.36 -2.10 -11.81
C TYR A 119 0.35 -2.45 -13.30
N GLY A 120 1.41 -3.07 -13.81
CA GLY A 120 1.45 -3.61 -15.17
C GLY A 120 0.38 -4.68 -15.39
N TRP A 121 0.27 -5.65 -14.47
CA TRP A 121 -0.79 -6.65 -14.48
C TRP A 121 -2.17 -6.01 -14.45
N LEU A 122 -2.40 -5.01 -13.60
CA LEU A 122 -3.68 -4.32 -13.48
C LEU A 122 -4.05 -3.60 -14.79
N ALA A 123 -3.10 -2.95 -15.44
CA ALA A 123 -3.30 -2.32 -16.75
C ALA A 123 -3.62 -3.36 -17.84
N ILE A 124 -2.83 -4.43 -17.91
CA ILE A 124 -3.00 -5.51 -18.90
C ILE A 124 -4.35 -6.21 -18.71
N ILE A 125 -4.69 -6.65 -17.50
CA ILE A 125 -5.94 -7.37 -17.25
C ILE A 125 -7.16 -6.50 -17.54
N THR A 126 -7.08 -5.20 -17.23
CA THR A 126 -8.16 -4.25 -17.53
C THR A 126 -8.32 -4.08 -19.04
N ALA A 127 -7.21 -3.91 -19.78
CA ALA A 127 -7.25 -3.81 -21.23
C ALA A 127 -7.81 -5.08 -21.89
N VAL A 128 -7.33 -6.26 -21.47
CA VAL A 128 -7.81 -7.55 -21.98
C VAL A 128 -9.30 -7.74 -21.70
N VAL A 129 -9.76 -7.47 -20.47
CA VAL A 129 -11.18 -7.59 -20.13
C VAL A 129 -12.02 -6.59 -20.94
N CYS A 130 -11.57 -5.36 -21.14
CA CYS A 130 -12.26 -4.40 -22.00
C CYS A 130 -12.37 -4.89 -23.45
N LEU A 131 -11.29 -5.45 -24.01
CA LEU A 131 -11.29 -6.01 -25.37
C LEU A 131 -12.24 -7.19 -25.50
N VAL A 132 -12.24 -8.11 -24.53
CA VAL A 132 -13.14 -9.28 -24.51
C VAL A 132 -14.60 -8.85 -24.43
N ARG A 133 -14.91 -7.78 -23.67
CA ARG A 133 -16.28 -7.23 -23.58
C ARG A 133 -16.72 -6.46 -24.82
N LEU A 134 -15.78 -5.90 -25.58
CA LEU A 134 -16.08 -5.27 -26.87
C LEU A 134 -16.36 -6.30 -27.97
N GLN A 135 -15.83 -7.52 -27.83
CA GLN A 135 -16.22 -8.65 -28.66
C GLN A 135 -17.58 -9.19 -28.21
N THR A 136 -18.41 -9.67 -29.15
CA THR A 136 -19.75 -10.22 -28.88
C THR A 136 -19.77 -11.52 -28.05
N LEU A 137 -18.61 -12.02 -27.63
CA LEU A 137 -18.43 -13.20 -26.78
C LEU A 137 -18.15 -12.77 -25.33
N GLU A 138 -19.16 -12.20 -24.66
CA GLU A 138 -19.06 -11.96 -23.21
C GLU A 138 -19.11 -13.32 -22.46
N THR A 139 -18.00 -13.71 -21.83
CA THR A 139 -17.99 -14.87 -20.92
C THR A 139 -18.37 -14.44 -19.50
N ALA A 140 -19.02 -15.34 -18.75
CA ALA A 140 -19.35 -15.10 -17.34
C ALA A 140 -18.09 -14.84 -16.50
N PHE A 141 -16.96 -15.45 -16.85
CA PHE A 141 -15.69 -15.20 -16.18
C PHE A 141 -15.19 -13.77 -16.42
N ALA A 142 -15.22 -13.27 -17.67
CA ALA A 142 -14.83 -11.91 -18.00
C ALA A 142 -15.68 -10.86 -17.27
N GLN A 143 -16.99 -11.08 -17.13
CA GLN A 143 -17.88 -10.19 -16.38
C GLN A 143 -17.55 -10.15 -14.88
N ASN A 144 -17.26 -11.30 -14.27
CA ASN A 144 -16.88 -11.34 -12.85
C ASN A 144 -15.47 -10.76 -12.63
N LEU A 145 -14.57 -10.97 -13.58
CA LEU A 145 -13.24 -10.39 -13.54
C LEU A 145 -13.27 -8.87 -13.74
N TRP A 146 -14.19 -8.35 -14.56
CA TRP A 146 -14.45 -6.91 -14.65
C TRP A 146 -14.87 -6.31 -13.31
N LYS A 147 -15.82 -6.94 -12.62
CA LYS A 147 -16.23 -6.52 -11.26
C LYS A 147 -15.04 -6.56 -10.29
N HIS A 148 -14.18 -7.57 -10.42
CA HIS A 148 -12.95 -7.62 -9.64
C HIS A 148 -11.99 -6.47 -9.96
N CYS A 149 -11.78 -6.12 -11.23
CA CYS A 149 -10.98 -4.95 -11.63
C CYS A 149 -11.54 -3.65 -11.04
N LEU A 150 -12.87 -3.46 -11.10
CA LEU A 150 -13.54 -2.32 -10.46
C LEU A 150 -13.33 -2.30 -8.95
N LEU A 151 -13.40 -3.46 -8.28
CA LEU A 151 -13.13 -3.57 -6.85
C LEU A 151 -11.66 -3.21 -6.52
N ASN A 152 -10.69 -3.61 -7.36
CA ASN A 152 -9.29 -3.20 -7.19
C ASN A 152 -9.16 -1.67 -7.32
N PHE A 153 -9.79 -1.08 -8.34
CA PHE A 153 -9.77 0.37 -8.54
C PHE A 153 -10.39 1.12 -7.36
N PHE A 154 -11.60 0.72 -6.95
CA PHE A 154 -12.28 1.29 -5.79
C PHE A 154 -11.44 1.15 -4.53
N SER A 155 -10.82 0.00 -4.30
CA SER A 155 -9.93 -0.22 -3.16
C SER A 155 -8.72 0.72 -3.18
N ILE A 156 -8.12 1.00 -4.34
CA ILE A 156 -6.99 1.95 -4.46
C ILE A 156 -7.43 3.36 -4.13
N VAL A 157 -8.56 3.81 -4.67
CA VAL A 157 -9.11 5.15 -4.43
C VAL A 157 -9.51 5.31 -2.97
N LEU A 158 -10.27 4.37 -2.41
CA LEU A 158 -10.70 4.37 -1.02
C LEU A 158 -9.50 4.38 -0.07
N HIS A 159 -8.48 3.56 -0.35
CA HIS A 159 -7.24 3.54 0.43
C HIS A 159 -6.59 4.93 0.49
N ARG A 160 -6.47 5.62 -0.65
CA ARG A 160 -5.89 6.97 -0.70
C ARG A 160 -6.72 7.99 0.09
N ILE A 161 -8.04 7.95 -0.08
CA ILE A 161 -8.96 8.83 0.65
C ILE A 161 -8.82 8.60 2.16
N LEU A 162 -8.82 7.34 2.61
CA LEU A 162 -8.67 7.02 4.04
C LEU A 162 -7.33 7.47 4.62
N CYS A 163 -6.23 7.32 3.88
CA CYS A 163 -4.91 7.81 4.30
C CYS A 163 -4.89 9.34 4.43
N VAL A 164 -5.50 10.06 3.49
CA VAL A 164 -5.60 11.53 3.53
C VAL A 164 -6.49 11.99 4.68
N LEU A 165 -7.67 11.37 4.87
CA LEU A 165 -8.56 11.68 5.99
C LEU A 165 -7.90 11.42 7.35
N LEU A 166 -7.16 10.31 7.47
CA LEU A 166 -6.40 10.00 8.68
C LEU A 166 -5.33 11.06 8.95
N PHE A 167 -4.64 11.54 7.90
CA PHE A 167 -3.65 12.61 8.03
C PHE A 167 -4.29 13.90 8.53
N TYR A 168 -5.41 14.34 7.93
CA TYR A 168 -6.16 15.52 8.39
C TYR A 168 -6.65 15.38 9.83
N TYR A 169 -7.18 14.21 10.19
CA TYR A 169 -7.62 13.93 11.56
C TYR A 169 -6.46 14.04 12.56
N LEU A 170 -5.31 13.46 12.24
CA LEU A 170 -4.13 13.53 13.11
C LEU A 170 -3.58 14.95 13.24
N MET A 171 -3.60 15.74 12.16
CA MET A 171 -3.20 17.14 12.20
C MET A 171 -4.09 17.99 13.12
N GLN A 172 -5.39 17.70 13.17
CA GLN A 172 -6.35 18.42 14.03
C GLN A 172 -6.37 17.92 15.48
N SER A 173 -5.87 16.70 15.73
CA SER A 173 -5.75 16.17 17.09
C SER A 173 -4.57 16.79 17.83
N ASP A 174 -4.71 17.06 19.13
CA ASP A 174 -3.62 17.44 20.04
C ASP A 174 -2.67 16.25 20.27
N PHE A 175 -1.95 15.86 19.23
CA PHE A 175 -1.00 14.78 19.28
C PHE A 175 0.22 15.25 20.08
N LYS A 176 0.63 14.50 21.11
CA LYS A 176 1.86 14.81 21.87
C LYS A 176 3.08 14.58 20.98
N ARG A 177 3.57 15.65 20.35
CA ARG A 177 4.66 15.67 19.34
C ARG A 177 6.08 15.46 19.89
N GLY A 178 6.22 14.85 21.06
CA GLY A 178 7.53 14.62 21.68
C GLY A 178 7.46 14.34 23.18
N ILE A 179 8.64 14.35 23.81
CA ILE A 179 8.78 14.27 25.26
C ILE A 179 8.01 15.44 25.88
N PRO A 180 7.05 15.22 26.78
CA PRO A 180 6.36 16.30 27.47
C PRO A 180 7.40 17.20 28.14
N LEU A 181 7.27 18.53 28.02
CA LEU A 181 8.14 19.48 28.72
C LEU A 181 8.21 19.18 30.22
N GLU A 182 7.10 18.72 30.80
CA GLU A 182 7.00 18.25 32.19
C GLU A 182 7.97 17.09 32.51
N MET A 183 8.17 16.16 31.58
CA MET A 183 9.12 15.06 31.74
C MET A 183 10.56 15.55 31.56
N LEU A 184 10.81 16.47 30.62
CA LEU A 184 12.13 17.07 30.43
C LEU A 184 12.55 17.88 31.67
N GLU A 185 11.64 18.66 32.25
CA GLU A 185 11.89 19.39 33.50
C GLU A 185 12.11 18.46 34.69
N LYS A 186 11.31 17.38 34.80
CA LYS A 186 11.43 16.42 35.89
C LYS A 186 12.80 15.74 35.92
N TYR A 187 13.35 15.38 34.77
CA TYR A 187 14.67 14.75 34.68
C TYR A 187 15.84 15.75 34.66
N THR A 188 15.65 16.96 34.14
CA THR A 188 16.66 18.04 34.23
C THR A 188 16.88 18.46 35.69
N LYS A 189 15.83 18.48 36.52
CA LYS A 189 15.94 18.76 37.97
C LYS A 189 16.65 17.67 38.78
N LEU A 190 16.86 16.48 38.22
CA LEU A 190 17.64 15.40 38.86
C LEU A 190 19.14 15.47 38.49
N LEU A 191 19.51 16.28 37.51
CA LEU A 191 20.88 16.47 37.02
C LEU A 191 21.58 17.70 37.62
N VAL A 192 20.83 18.56 38.32
CA VAL A 192 21.32 19.72 39.09
C VAL A 192 21.24 19.39 40.57
#